data_AF-A0A936QUT1-F1
#
_entry.id   AF-A0A936QUT1-F1
#
_cell.length_a   1.000
_cell.length_b   1.000
_cell.length_c   1.000
_cell.angle_alpha   90.00
_cell.angle_beta   90.00
_cell.angle_gamma   90.00
#
_symmetry.space_group_name_H-M   'P 1'
#
loop_
_entity.id
_entity.type
_entity.pdbx_description
1 polymer ?
#
loop_
_entity_poly.entity_id
_entity_poly.type
_entity_poly.pdbx_seq_one_letter_code
_entity_poly.pdbx_strand_id
1 'polypeptide(L)'
;MSDLTIFSAGTTPVPAHISGFLDQTETNLVERNRVPTLNYAGKVWSISLADGSRTNLTKRNDDGDVEPVQTLRVVVMDYAKHRGRAYYEGAFDPEKTTMPACWSDDGEHPNAQVESPKGSACRTCPFSVKGSKITEAGKPVTACSQHRNIVVLPLVGGMAVPPLKVKLAITSLFDKQSPELEKQGWRAFENYVDFLRGNGAKHTATIVTKMKFDPNANYPKVIFSAERWLEPNELEVVKARMEDGSVASLLEVDVATSTPALPPASPAVETAVVEEAPAPVAAPKPATKPATKPAKPAKPVVAPPVVEEEQEELSFELPAAAPAPAQAAESTEIPKELQDLLSEWDD
;
A
#
# COMPACT_ATOMS: atom_id res chain seq x y z
N MET A 1 7.78 28.37 17.06
CA MET A 1 9.24 28.37 16.90
C MET A 1 9.52 27.80 15.54
N SER A 2 9.86 28.67 14.59
CA SER A 2 10.13 28.30 13.20
C SER A 2 11.45 27.56 13.14
N ASP A 3 11.44 26.39 12.51
CA ASP A 3 12.61 25.53 12.35
C ASP A 3 13.66 26.29 11.51
N LEU A 4 14.75 26.72 12.14
CA LEU A 4 15.88 27.37 11.48
C LEU A 4 16.77 26.28 10.89
N THR A 5 16.32 25.62 9.82
CA THR A 5 17.12 24.61 9.14
C THR A 5 18.02 25.28 8.10
N ILE A 6 19.34 25.00 8.17
CA ILE A 6 20.32 25.36 7.13
C ILE A 6 20.00 24.73 5.75
N PHE A 7 18.99 23.87 5.70
CA PHE A 7 18.49 23.20 4.52
C PHE A 7 17.18 23.86 4.11
N SER A 8 17.24 24.71 3.10
CA SER A 8 16.08 25.26 2.40
C SER A 8 16.00 24.56 1.03
N ALA A 9 14.86 23.91 0.77
CA ALA A 9 14.42 23.33 -0.50
C ALA A 9 15.52 23.09 -1.56
N GLY A 10 16.37 22.08 -1.34
CA GLY A 10 17.08 21.36 -2.40
C GLY A 10 18.43 21.90 -2.88
N THR A 11 18.85 23.12 -2.52
CA THR A 11 20.14 23.67 -2.99
C THR A 11 20.75 24.69 -2.03
N THR A 12 21.00 24.30 -0.77
CA THR A 12 21.92 25.09 0.07
C THR A 12 23.35 24.88 -0.45
N PRO A 13 24.06 25.92 -0.91
CA PRO A 13 25.43 25.76 -1.37
C PRO A 13 26.32 25.31 -0.19
N VAL A 14 27.04 24.21 -0.38
CA VAL A 14 28.00 23.72 0.60
C VAL A 14 29.09 24.79 0.78
N PRO A 15 29.43 25.20 2.01
CA PRO A 15 30.52 26.14 2.26
C PRO A 15 31.84 25.67 1.65
N ALA A 16 32.62 26.59 1.07
CA ALA A 16 33.84 26.27 0.31
C ALA A 16 34.93 25.52 1.13
N HIS A 17 34.93 25.65 2.46
CA HIS A 17 35.86 24.90 3.32
C HIS A 17 35.43 23.44 3.53
N ILE A 18 34.17 23.11 3.28
CA ILE A 18 33.61 21.76 3.39
C ILE A 18 33.69 21.03 2.05
N SER A 19 33.59 21.73 0.91
CA SER A 19 33.64 21.10 -0.41
C SER A 19 34.93 20.29 -0.62
N GLY A 20 36.09 20.82 -0.23
CA GLY A 20 37.36 20.10 -0.33
C GLY A 20 37.45 18.84 0.54
N PHE A 21 36.70 18.78 1.65
CA PHE A 21 36.58 17.57 2.47
C PHE A 21 35.65 16.54 1.82
N LEU A 22 34.52 16.98 1.25
CA LEU A 22 33.58 16.08 0.55
C LEU A 22 34.16 15.48 -0.73
N ASP A 23 34.99 16.22 -1.46
CA ASP A 23 35.67 15.70 -2.67
C ASP A 23 36.67 14.58 -2.35
N GLN A 24 37.17 14.52 -1.12
CA GLN A 24 38.20 13.58 -0.66
C GLN A 24 37.66 12.48 0.26
N THR A 25 36.39 12.57 0.67
CA THR A 25 35.79 11.67 1.66
C THR A 25 34.64 10.92 1.02
N GLU A 26 34.64 9.60 1.15
CA GLU A 26 33.50 8.79 0.71
C GLU A 26 32.24 9.16 1.51
N THR A 27 31.11 9.28 0.82
CA THR A 27 29.84 9.59 1.50
C THR A 27 29.50 8.49 2.49
N ASN A 28 29.29 8.88 3.75
CA ASN A 28 28.72 7.99 4.77
C ASN A 28 27.19 8.07 4.82
N LEU A 29 26.58 8.91 3.98
CA LEU A 29 25.14 9.05 3.85
C LEU A 29 24.64 7.99 2.86
N VAL A 30 24.00 6.95 3.40
CA VAL A 30 23.34 5.93 2.60
C VAL A 30 22.08 6.54 1.98
N GLU A 31 22.08 6.70 0.67
CA GLU A 31 20.89 7.09 -0.07
C GLU A 31 19.81 6.00 0.09
N ARG A 32 18.68 6.37 0.70
CA ARG A 32 17.55 5.45 0.82
C ARG A 32 16.77 5.51 -0.48
N ASN A 33 17.12 4.64 -1.42
CA ASN A 33 16.33 4.50 -2.63
C ASN A 33 14.95 3.92 -2.25
N ARG A 34 13.93 4.78 -2.24
CA ARG A 34 12.55 4.35 -1.93
C ARG A 34 11.84 4.02 -3.22
N VAL A 35 11.28 2.82 -3.27
CA VAL A 35 10.46 2.39 -4.40
C VAL A 35 9.18 3.24 -4.46
N PRO A 36 8.91 3.96 -5.57
CA PRO A 36 7.65 4.64 -5.77
C PRO A 36 6.49 3.63 -5.71
N THR A 37 5.50 3.91 -4.87
CA THR A 37 4.39 2.98 -4.61
C THR A 37 3.03 3.66 -4.65
N LEU A 38 2.04 2.91 -5.12
CA LEU A 38 0.63 3.26 -4.97
C LEU A 38 0.03 2.34 -3.91
N ASN A 39 -0.35 2.94 -2.79
CA ASN A 39 -0.95 2.30 -1.63
C ASN A 39 -2.45 2.57 -1.59
N TYR A 40 -3.20 1.72 -0.89
CA TYR A 40 -4.67 1.76 -0.88
C TYR A 40 -5.28 1.38 0.48
N ALA A 41 -4.55 1.67 1.57
CA ALA A 41 -5.00 1.40 2.93
C ALA A 41 -6.28 2.19 3.23
N GLY A 42 -7.22 1.57 3.97
CA GLY A 42 -8.47 2.23 4.34
C GLY A 42 -9.40 2.58 3.17
N LYS A 43 -9.22 1.97 1.98
CA LYS A 43 -9.94 2.34 0.74
C LYS A 43 -9.65 3.79 0.28
N VAL A 44 -8.47 4.30 0.59
CA VAL A 44 -7.97 5.60 0.11
C VAL A 44 -6.68 5.37 -0.65
N TRP A 45 -6.61 5.84 -1.91
CA TRP A 45 -5.38 5.79 -2.68
C TRP A 45 -4.37 6.80 -2.12
N SER A 46 -3.12 6.37 -1.96
CA SER A 46 -2.03 7.26 -1.58
C SER A 46 -0.77 6.91 -2.36
N ILE A 47 -0.12 7.90 -2.94
CA ILE A 47 1.17 7.74 -3.63
C ILE A 47 2.28 7.99 -2.63
N SER A 48 3.33 7.17 -2.68
CA SER A 48 4.60 7.43 -1.99
C SER A 48 5.71 7.47 -3.02
N LEU A 49 6.45 8.57 -3.07
CA LEU A 49 7.51 8.80 -4.05
C LEU A 49 8.91 8.52 -3.45
N ALA A 50 9.93 8.54 -4.31
CA ALA A 50 11.31 8.25 -3.94
C ALA A 50 11.87 9.23 -2.89
N ASP A 51 11.42 10.49 -2.94
CA ASP A 51 11.74 11.54 -1.97
C ASP A 51 11.16 11.30 -0.56
N GLY A 52 10.31 10.28 -0.41
CA GLY A 52 9.66 9.92 0.84
C GLY A 52 8.38 10.68 1.13
N SER A 53 7.95 11.58 0.23
CA SER A 53 6.63 12.20 0.30
C SER A 53 5.54 11.14 0.18
N ARG A 54 4.45 11.35 0.92
CA ARG A 54 3.25 10.52 0.85
C ARG A 54 2.02 11.41 0.75
N THR A 55 1.25 11.23 -0.30
CA THR A 55 0.10 12.08 -0.61
C THR A 55 -1.12 11.22 -0.88
N ASN A 56 -2.24 11.53 -0.22
CA ASN A 56 -3.52 10.90 -0.53
C ASN A 56 -4.09 11.51 -1.81
N LEU A 57 -4.63 10.67 -2.69
CA LEU A 57 -5.28 11.13 -3.90
C LEU A 57 -6.69 11.60 -3.56
N THR A 58 -6.90 12.90 -3.67
CA THR A 58 -8.18 13.55 -3.46
C THR A 58 -8.61 14.31 -4.70
N LYS A 59 -9.91 14.55 -4.83
CA LYS A 59 -10.50 15.44 -5.82
C LYS A 59 -11.42 16.43 -5.10
N ARG A 60 -11.60 17.61 -5.70
CA ARG A 60 -12.60 18.57 -5.25
C ARG A 60 -13.92 18.26 -5.97
N ASN A 61 -15.03 18.24 -5.24
CA ASN A 61 -16.36 18.10 -5.84
C ASN A 61 -16.94 19.48 -6.20
N ASP A 62 -18.11 19.50 -6.84
CA ASP A 62 -18.79 20.73 -7.29
C ASP A 62 -19.15 21.67 -6.11
N ASP A 63 -19.35 21.11 -4.91
CA ASP A 63 -19.62 21.85 -3.67
C ASP A 63 -18.34 22.45 -3.04
N GLY A 64 -17.16 22.14 -3.59
CA GLY A 64 -15.86 22.60 -3.11
C GLY A 64 -15.25 21.75 -2.01
N ASP A 65 -15.89 20.65 -1.60
CA ASP A 65 -15.36 19.69 -0.64
C ASP A 65 -14.27 18.81 -1.24
N VAL A 66 -13.30 18.42 -0.41
CA VAL A 66 -12.19 17.54 -0.79
C VAL A 66 -12.52 16.10 -0.42
N GLU A 67 -12.68 15.24 -1.42
CA GLU A 67 -13.02 13.83 -1.24
C GLU A 67 -11.93 12.88 -1.78
N PRO A 68 -11.77 11.67 -1.21
CA PRO A 68 -10.88 10.66 -1.76
C PRO A 68 -11.28 10.22 -3.17
N VAL A 69 -10.31 10.07 -4.06
CA VAL A 69 -10.54 9.51 -5.40
C VAL A 69 -11.07 8.09 -5.27
N GLN A 70 -12.27 7.83 -5.79
CA GLN A 70 -12.90 6.50 -5.71
C GLN A 70 -12.46 5.56 -6.84
N THR A 71 -12.27 6.11 -8.04
CA THR A 71 -11.84 5.37 -9.23
C THR A 71 -10.58 6.01 -9.79
N LEU A 72 -9.52 5.21 -9.94
CA LEU A 72 -8.25 5.63 -10.51
C LEU A 72 -8.12 5.08 -11.93
N ARG A 73 -7.72 5.93 -12.88
CA ARG A 73 -7.33 5.50 -14.23
C ARG A 73 -5.83 5.30 -14.30
N VAL A 74 -5.41 4.12 -14.76
CA VAL A 74 -4.00 3.76 -14.89
C VAL A 74 -3.74 2.99 -16.18
N VAL A 75 -2.48 2.91 -16.58
CA VAL A 75 -1.95 1.88 -17.47
C VAL A 75 -1.27 0.83 -16.61
N VAL A 76 -1.63 -0.45 -16.76
CA VAL A 76 -0.90 -1.54 -16.10
C VAL A 76 0.31 -1.88 -16.96
N MET A 77 1.48 -1.40 -16.55
CA MET A 77 2.72 -1.48 -17.31
C MET A 77 3.24 -2.92 -17.41
N ASP A 78 3.40 -3.58 -16.25
CA ASP A 78 3.73 -5.01 -16.15
C ASP A 78 3.34 -5.54 -14.75
N TYR A 79 3.49 -6.84 -14.54
CA TYR A 79 3.24 -7.51 -13.28
C TYR A 79 4.16 -8.72 -13.08
N ALA A 80 4.48 -8.98 -11.80
CA ALA A 80 5.33 -10.09 -11.39
C ALA A 80 4.71 -11.45 -11.78
N LYS A 81 5.46 -12.30 -12.48
CA LYS A 81 4.94 -13.60 -12.96
C LYS A 81 4.67 -14.58 -11.82
N HIS A 82 5.43 -14.47 -10.74
CA HIS A 82 5.21 -15.22 -9.50
C HIS A 82 4.56 -14.35 -8.40
N ARG A 83 3.94 -15.00 -7.41
CA ARG A 83 3.25 -14.31 -6.32
C ARG A 83 4.17 -14.20 -5.13
N GLY A 84 4.49 -12.97 -4.75
CA GLY A 84 5.20 -12.70 -3.50
C GLY A 84 4.42 -13.16 -2.28
N ARG A 85 5.13 -13.20 -1.15
CA ARG A 85 4.61 -13.55 0.17
C ARG A 85 5.07 -12.56 1.22
N ALA A 86 4.23 -12.32 2.23
CA ALA A 86 4.58 -11.49 3.36
C ALA A 86 3.98 -12.06 4.65
N TYR A 87 4.81 -12.17 5.68
CA TYR A 87 4.42 -12.57 7.02
C TYR A 87 4.57 -11.38 7.96
N TYR A 88 3.48 -11.01 8.63
CA TYR A 88 3.45 -9.99 9.66
C TYR A 88 3.24 -10.67 11.01
N GLU A 89 4.03 -10.27 11.99
CA GLU A 89 3.93 -10.77 13.36
C GLU A 89 2.88 -9.97 14.13
N GLY A 90 2.07 -10.65 14.95
CA GLY A 90 1.02 -10.02 15.73
C GLY A 90 -0.30 -9.77 14.99
N ALA A 91 -1.17 -9.01 15.65
CA ALA A 91 -2.45 -8.57 15.09
C ALA A 91 -2.24 -7.36 14.17
N PHE A 92 -3.13 -7.19 13.19
CA PHE A 92 -3.10 -6.01 12.33
C PHE A 92 -3.50 -4.77 13.15
N ASP A 93 -2.66 -3.75 13.13
CA ASP A 93 -2.90 -2.46 13.76
C ASP A 93 -3.03 -1.41 12.65
N PRO A 94 -4.22 -0.81 12.45
CA PRO A 94 -4.42 0.18 11.39
C PRO A 94 -3.66 1.48 11.62
N GLU A 95 -3.25 1.78 12.86
CA GLU A 95 -2.51 3.00 13.20
C GLU A 95 -1.00 2.84 13.03
N LYS A 96 -0.50 1.59 12.96
CA LYS A 96 0.93 1.30 12.85
C LYS A 96 1.29 0.72 11.49
N THR A 97 2.08 1.49 10.73
CA THR A 97 2.77 0.94 9.55
C THR A 97 3.90 0.03 10.03
N THR A 98 3.69 -1.28 9.97
CA THR A 98 4.70 -2.29 10.32
C THR A 98 5.27 -2.93 9.07
N MET A 99 6.58 -3.12 9.05
CA MET A 99 7.22 -3.95 8.02
C MET A 99 6.93 -5.43 8.29
N PRO A 100 6.84 -6.26 7.24
CA PRO A 100 6.69 -7.70 7.44
C PRO A 100 7.95 -8.25 8.12
N ALA A 101 7.76 -9.16 9.10
CA ALA A 101 8.85 -9.86 9.75
C ALA A 101 9.59 -10.82 8.80
N CYS A 102 8.96 -11.22 7.70
CA CYS A 102 9.59 -11.93 6.59
C CYS A 102 8.78 -11.70 5.31
N TRP A 103 9.45 -11.50 4.18
CA TRP A 103 8.81 -11.37 2.87
C TRP A 103 9.63 -12.07 1.78
N SER A 104 8.99 -12.24 0.64
CA SER A 104 9.54 -12.85 -0.57
C SER A 104 8.83 -12.20 -1.74
N ASP A 105 9.56 -11.74 -2.74
CA ASP A 105 8.99 -11.04 -3.90
C ASP A 105 8.48 -12.02 -4.97
N ASP A 106 9.12 -13.18 -5.09
CA ASP A 106 8.77 -14.27 -6.01
C ASP A 106 7.87 -15.35 -5.38
N GLY A 107 7.82 -15.44 -4.05
CA GLY A 107 7.13 -16.49 -3.32
C GLY A 107 7.84 -17.83 -3.31
N GLU A 108 9.13 -17.88 -3.66
CA GLU A 108 9.98 -19.08 -3.63
C GLU A 108 10.90 -19.09 -2.41
N HIS A 109 11.66 -18.01 -2.21
CA HIS A 109 12.60 -17.87 -1.09
C HIS A 109 12.43 -16.50 -0.39
N PRO A 110 12.69 -16.42 0.92
CA PRO A 110 12.76 -15.13 1.61
C PRO A 110 13.73 -14.18 0.91
N ASN A 111 13.38 -12.90 0.85
CA ASN A 111 14.26 -11.86 0.31
C ASN A 111 15.57 -11.81 1.13
N ALA A 112 16.70 -11.52 0.48
CA ALA A 112 18.02 -11.47 1.10
C ALA A 112 18.14 -10.42 2.23
N GLN A 113 17.31 -9.38 2.20
CA GLN A 113 17.24 -8.34 3.24
C GLN A 113 16.47 -8.79 4.49
N VAL A 114 15.87 -9.98 4.49
CA VAL A 114 15.19 -10.53 5.68
C VAL A 114 16.22 -11.06 6.66
N GLU A 115 16.46 -10.33 7.75
CA GLU A 115 17.42 -10.74 8.80
C GLU A 115 17.04 -12.05 9.51
N SER A 116 15.74 -12.30 9.69
CA SER A 116 15.22 -13.48 10.41
C SER A 116 14.17 -14.23 9.58
N PRO A 117 14.57 -14.98 8.54
CA PRO A 117 13.66 -15.72 7.69
C PRO A 117 12.84 -16.75 8.47
N LYS A 118 11.54 -16.87 8.16
CA LYS A 118 10.64 -17.80 8.86
C LYS A 118 10.60 -19.21 8.26
N GLY A 119 11.40 -19.45 7.22
CA GLY A 119 11.60 -20.74 6.57
C GLY A 119 12.64 -20.60 5.46
N SER A 120 13.28 -21.69 5.06
CA SER A 120 14.28 -21.67 3.97
C SER A 120 13.64 -21.50 2.59
N ALA A 121 12.42 -22.02 2.40
CA ALA A 121 11.63 -21.84 1.19
C ALA A 121 10.18 -21.53 1.55
N CYS A 122 9.55 -20.64 0.79
CA CYS A 122 8.16 -20.23 0.94
C CYS A 122 7.19 -21.40 0.79
N ARG A 123 7.53 -22.38 -0.06
CA ARG A 123 6.70 -23.59 -0.29
C ARG A 123 6.58 -24.48 0.95
N THR A 124 7.64 -24.58 1.76
CA THR A 124 7.71 -25.44 2.95
C THR A 124 7.61 -24.66 4.26
N CYS A 125 7.41 -23.34 4.20
CA CYS A 125 7.32 -22.47 5.36
C CYS A 125 6.14 -22.85 6.27
N PRO A 126 6.34 -23.00 7.59
CA PRO A 126 5.26 -23.32 8.53
C PRO A 126 4.18 -22.23 8.59
N PHE A 127 4.48 -21.00 8.16
CA PHE A 127 3.52 -19.90 8.10
C PHE A 127 2.79 -19.81 6.75
N SER A 128 3.21 -20.57 5.72
CA SER A 128 2.52 -20.61 4.42
C SER A 128 1.44 -21.68 4.34
N VAL A 129 1.32 -22.54 5.36
CA VAL A 129 0.29 -23.58 5.44
C VAL A 129 -1.07 -23.01 5.87
N LYS A 130 -2.16 -23.54 5.32
CA LYS A 130 -3.52 -23.15 5.71
C LYS A 130 -3.78 -23.52 7.17
N GLY A 131 -4.28 -22.57 7.96
CA GLY A 131 -4.53 -22.75 9.39
C GLY A 131 -3.38 -22.29 10.30
N SER A 132 -2.27 -21.82 9.73
CA SER A 132 -1.19 -21.14 10.49
C SER A 132 -1.64 -19.84 11.16
N LYS A 133 -2.76 -19.26 10.72
CA LYS A 133 -3.45 -18.16 11.40
C LYS A 133 -4.95 -18.45 11.45
N ILE A 134 -5.58 -18.09 12.56
CA ILE A 134 -7.04 -18.06 12.70
C ILE A 134 -7.45 -16.58 12.69
N THR A 135 -8.37 -16.21 11.81
CA THR A 135 -8.94 -14.84 11.80
C THR A 135 -9.79 -14.61 13.04
N GLU A 136 -10.11 -13.36 13.38
CA GLU A 136 -11.07 -13.04 14.46
C GLU A 136 -12.43 -13.72 14.25
N ALA A 137 -12.87 -13.89 12.99
CA ALA A 137 -14.07 -14.62 12.62
C ALA A 137 -13.93 -16.18 12.71
N GLY A 138 -12.86 -16.70 13.31
CA GLY A 138 -12.62 -18.13 13.51
C GLY A 138 -12.22 -18.93 12.26
N LYS A 139 -12.02 -18.29 11.11
CA LYS A 139 -11.65 -18.98 9.85
C LYS A 139 -10.15 -19.28 9.79
N PRO A 140 -9.75 -20.51 9.42
CA PRO A 140 -8.34 -20.86 9.21
C PRO A 140 -7.82 -20.26 7.90
N VAL A 141 -6.78 -19.44 8.02
CA VAL A 141 -6.09 -18.77 6.91
C VAL A 141 -4.58 -19.03 7.00
N THR A 142 -3.85 -18.64 5.96
CA THR A 142 -2.38 -18.66 5.96
C THR A 142 -1.86 -17.40 6.65
N ALA A 143 -0.92 -17.53 7.58
CA ALA A 143 -0.31 -16.38 8.25
C ALA A 143 0.59 -15.57 7.31
N CYS A 144 1.34 -16.27 6.46
CA CYS A 144 2.14 -15.69 5.38
C CYS A 144 1.25 -15.50 4.14
N SER A 145 0.74 -14.28 3.96
CA SER A 145 -0.22 -13.94 2.90
C SER A 145 0.47 -13.82 1.55
N GLN A 146 -0.24 -14.21 0.49
CA GLN A 146 0.23 -14.02 -0.88
C GLN A 146 -0.20 -12.66 -1.42
N HIS A 147 0.60 -12.11 -2.32
CA HIS A 147 0.31 -10.89 -3.05
C HIS A 147 0.89 -10.96 -4.46
N ARG A 148 0.52 -10.00 -5.30
CA ARG A 148 1.13 -9.78 -6.61
C ARG A 148 1.66 -8.35 -6.66
N ASN A 149 2.90 -8.19 -7.07
CA ASN A 149 3.40 -6.87 -7.43
C ASN A 149 3.00 -6.57 -8.87
N ILE A 150 2.35 -5.43 -9.07
CA ILE A 150 2.04 -4.87 -10.39
C ILE A 150 2.66 -3.47 -10.47
N VAL A 151 3.00 -3.04 -11.68
CA VAL A 151 3.46 -1.66 -11.94
C VAL A 151 2.38 -0.94 -12.72
N VAL A 152 1.98 0.22 -12.23
CA VAL A 152 0.95 1.05 -12.84
C VAL A 152 1.50 2.44 -13.14
N LEU A 153 1.09 3.01 -14.26
CA LEU A 153 1.32 4.41 -14.60
C LEU A 153 -0.02 5.15 -14.47
N PRO A 154 -0.20 6.03 -13.46
CA PRO A 154 -1.41 6.82 -13.33
C PRO A 154 -1.58 7.78 -14.52
N LEU A 155 -2.81 7.94 -15.01
CA LEU A 155 -3.12 8.94 -16.06
C LEU A 155 -3.24 10.37 -15.51
N VAL A 156 -3.28 10.52 -14.18
CA VAL A 156 -3.42 11.82 -13.50
C VAL A 156 -2.27 12.75 -13.89
N GLY A 157 -2.57 14.03 -14.15
CA GLY A 157 -1.58 15.04 -14.52
C GLY A 157 -0.82 14.70 -15.81
N GLY A 158 -1.48 14.11 -16.80
CA GLY A 158 -0.87 13.77 -18.08
C GLY A 158 0.23 12.71 -18.00
N MET A 159 0.14 11.76 -17.04
CA MET A 159 1.19 10.75 -16.77
C MET A 159 2.54 11.34 -16.33
N ALA A 160 2.53 12.51 -15.69
CA ALA A 160 3.73 13.10 -15.09
C ALA A 160 4.29 12.24 -13.95
N VAL A 161 3.41 11.57 -13.20
CA VAL A 161 3.78 10.69 -12.08
C VAL A 161 4.63 9.51 -12.60
N PRO A 162 5.73 9.15 -11.93
CA PRO A 162 6.51 7.98 -12.32
C PRO A 162 5.71 6.66 -12.19
N PRO A 163 6.12 5.59 -12.87
CA PRO A 163 5.54 4.27 -12.64
C PRO A 163 5.58 3.90 -11.15
N LEU A 164 4.47 3.36 -10.66
CA LEU A 164 4.28 3.05 -9.24
C LEU A 164 4.10 1.55 -9.06
N LYS A 165 4.82 0.99 -8.08
CA LYS A 165 4.60 -0.39 -7.63
C LYS A 165 3.35 -0.47 -6.76
N VAL A 166 2.47 -1.42 -7.07
CA VAL A 166 1.29 -1.76 -6.27
C VAL A 166 1.42 -3.20 -5.79
N LYS A 167 1.32 -3.39 -4.47
CA LYS A 167 1.22 -4.71 -3.85
C LYS A 167 -0.24 -5.12 -3.75
N LEU A 168 -0.75 -5.89 -4.71
CA LEU A 168 -2.12 -6.38 -4.71
C LEU A 168 -2.30 -7.59 -3.80
N ALA A 169 -3.24 -7.51 -2.85
CA ALA A 169 -3.63 -8.63 -2.00
C ALA A 169 -4.25 -9.76 -2.83
N ILE A 170 -4.11 -11.01 -2.38
CA ILE A 170 -4.66 -12.21 -3.07
C ILE A 170 -6.16 -12.10 -3.37
N THR A 171 -6.93 -11.43 -2.51
CA THR A 171 -8.37 -11.21 -2.69
C THR A 171 -8.73 -10.27 -3.83
N SER A 172 -7.76 -9.47 -4.30
CA SER A 172 -7.87 -8.60 -5.49
C SER A 172 -7.31 -9.27 -6.75
N LEU A 173 -6.63 -10.40 -6.63
CA LEU A 173 -6.10 -11.15 -7.77
C LEU A 173 -7.16 -12.00 -8.41
N PHE A 174 -7.97 -12.67 -7.59
CA PHE A 174 -8.91 -13.65 -8.07
C PHE A 174 -10.19 -13.64 -7.26
N ASP A 175 -11.31 -13.76 -7.97
CA ASP A 175 -12.62 -13.78 -7.35
C ASP A 175 -13.57 -14.75 -8.07
N LYS A 176 -14.05 -15.77 -7.34
CA LYS A 176 -15.07 -16.72 -7.83
C LYS A 176 -16.49 -16.25 -7.56
N GLN A 177 -16.66 -15.23 -6.72
CA GLN A 177 -17.92 -14.91 -6.06
C GLN A 177 -18.57 -13.63 -6.56
N SER A 178 -18.11 -13.06 -7.67
CA SER A 178 -18.67 -11.81 -8.20
C SER A 178 -19.08 -11.86 -9.68
N PRO A 179 -19.92 -12.81 -10.10
CA PRO A 179 -20.44 -12.83 -11.47
C PRO A 179 -21.20 -11.53 -11.81
N GLU A 180 -21.82 -10.88 -10.83
CA GLU A 180 -22.53 -9.62 -11.03
C GLU A 180 -21.58 -8.45 -11.34
N LEU A 181 -20.45 -8.34 -10.63
CA LEU A 181 -19.42 -7.35 -10.96
C LEU A 181 -18.84 -7.61 -12.35
N GLU A 182 -18.64 -8.88 -12.72
CA GLU A 182 -18.13 -9.22 -14.04
C GLU A 182 -19.09 -8.83 -15.16
N LYS A 183 -20.41 -8.95 -14.96
CA LYS A 183 -21.42 -8.44 -15.90
C LYS A 183 -21.34 -6.91 -16.02
N GLN A 184 -21.04 -6.22 -14.94
CA GLN A 184 -20.82 -4.77 -14.92
C GLN A 184 -19.43 -4.37 -15.47
N GLY A 185 -18.63 -5.33 -15.95
CA GLY A 185 -17.31 -5.10 -16.53
C GLY A 185 -16.18 -4.93 -15.51
N TRP A 186 -16.41 -5.29 -14.24
CA TRP A 186 -15.41 -5.23 -13.16
C TRP A 186 -14.93 -6.62 -12.76
N ARG A 187 -13.60 -6.79 -12.70
CA ARG A 187 -12.96 -8.09 -12.52
C ARG A 187 -11.84 -8.01 -11.49
N ALA A 188 -11.55 -9.11 -10.80
CA ALA A 188 -10.27 -9.24 -10.11
C ALA A 188 -9.11 -9.30 -11.13
N PHE A 189 -7.87 -9.04 -10.70
CA PHE A 189 -6.76 -8.80 -11.62
C PHE A 189 -6.46 -9.95 -12.60
N GLU A 190 -6.43 -11.21 -12.14
CA GLU A 190 -6.16 -12.36 -13.01
C GLU A 190 -7.33 -12.58 -13.99
N ASN A 191 -8.58 -12.45 -13.52
CA ASN A 191 -9.77 -12.48 -14.39
C ASN A 191 -9.76 -11.34 -15.43
N TYR A 192 -9.24 -10.16 -15.05
CA TYR A 192 -9.06 -9.02 -15.94
C TYR A 192 -8.01 -9.30 -17.02
N VAL A 193 -6.85 -9.85 -16.66
CA VAL A 193 -5.81 -10.24 -17.62
C VAL A 193 -6.32 -11.33 -18.57
N ASP A 194 -7.08 -12.30 -18.08
CA ASP A 194 -7.71 -13.33 -18.93
C ASP A 194 -8.74 -12.72 -19.88
N PHE A 195 -9.55 -11.77 -19.41
CA PHE A 195 -10.47 -10.99 -20.25
C PHE A 195 -9.73 -10.23 -21.35
N LEU A 196 -8.64 -9.53 -21.03
CA LEU A 196 -7.82 -8.83 -22.02
C LEU A 196 -7.27 -9.78 -23.09
N ARG A 197 -6.72 -10.94 -22.66
CA ARG A 197 -6.20 -11.97 -23.56
C ARG A 197 -7.29 -12.50 -24.49
N GLY A 198 -8.48 -12.79 -23.94
CA GLY A 198 -9.63 -13.28 -24.71
C GLY A 198 -10.15 -12.29 -25.75
N ASN A 199 -9.95 -10.98 -25.52
CA ASN A 199 -10.34 -9.90 -26.44
C ASN A 199 -9.20 -9.41 -27.35
N GLY A 200 -8.10 -10.18 -27.44
CA GLY A 200 -7.02 -9.93 -28.40
C GLY A 200 -5.94 -8.95 -27.94
N ALA A 201 -6.03 -8.40 -26.72
CA ALA A 201 -4.95 -7.61 -26.16
C ALA A 201 -3.76 -8.51 -25.79
N LYS A 202 -2.59 -8.20 -26.34
CA LYS A 202 -1.35 -8.96 -26.12
C LYS A 202 -0.53 -8.44 -24.94
N HIS A 203 -0.77 -7.20 -24.52
CA HIS A 203 0.00 -6.53 -23.48
C HIS A 203 -0.89 -5.61 -22.64
N THR A 204 -0.75 -5.65 -21.31
CA THR A 204 -1.58 -4.84 -20.40
C THR A 204 -1.34 -3.34 -20.58
N ALA A 205 -0.11 -2.95 -20.96
CA ALA A 205 0.26 -1.56 -21.20
C ALA A 205 -0.30 -0.96 -22.50
N THR A 206 -1.30 -1.57 -23.12
CA THR A 206 -1.98 -1.03 -24.32
C THR A 206 -3.37 -0.50 -24.02
N ILE A 207 -3.85 -0.67 -22.78
CA ILE A 207 -5.22 -0.41 -22.37
C ILE A 207 -5.22 0.53 -21.16
N VAL A 208 -6.02 1.59 -21.24
CA VAL A 208 -6.41 2.38 -20.08
C VAL A 208 -7.33 1.55 -19.20
N THR A 209 -6.91 1.35 -17.96
CA THR A 209 -7.54 0.48 -16.98
C THR A 209 -8.07 1.32 -15.83
N LYS A 210 -9.35 1.15 -15.49
CA LYS A 210 -9.94 1.71 -14.27
C LYS A 210 -9.73 0.76 -13.10
N MET A 211 -9.34 1.31 -11.97
CA MET A 211 -9.20 0.63 -10.68
C MET A 211 -10.14 1.27 -9.66
N LYS A 212 -10.90 0.47 -8.94
CA LYS A 212 -11.72 0.94 -7.80
C LYS A 212 -11.79 -0.11 -6.70
N PHE A 213 -12.38 0.27 -5.57
CA PHE A 213 -12.68 -0.66 -4.49
C PHE A 213 -14.00 -1.41 -4.74
N ASP A 214 -14.04 -2.69 -4.39
CA ASP A 214 -15.27 -3.47 -4.38
C ASP A 214 -16.21 -2.94 -3.26
N PRO A 215 -17.42 -2.44 -3.59
CA PRO A 215 -18.35 -1.92 -2.60
C PRO A 215 -18.90 -3.03 -1.69
N ASN A 216 -18.89 -4.29 -2.15
CA ASN A 216 -19.40 -5.43 -1.39
C ASN A 216 -18.38 -6.02 -0.41
N ALA A 217 -17.12 -5.57 -0.47
CA ALA A 217 -16.06 -6.03 0.43
C ALA A 217 -15.87 -5.05 1.60
N ASN A 218 -15.77 -5.58 2.82
CA ASN A 218 -15.44 -4.79 4.02
C ASN A 218 -13.92 -4.58 4.22
N TYR A 219 -13.11 -4.98 3.25
CA TYR A 219 -11.67 -4.78 3.16
C TYR A 219 -11.33 -4.12 1.82
N PRO A 220 -10.12 -3.53 1.64
CA PRO A 220 -9.80 -2.80 0.42
C PRO A 220 -9.44 -3.76 -0.72
N LYS A 221 -10.47 -4.35 -1.33
CA LYS A 221 -10.36 -5.22 -2.50
C LYS A 221 -10.40 -4.36 -3.76
N VAL A 222 -9.36 -4.45 -4.58
CA VAL A 222 -9.25 -3.71 -5.83
C VAL A 222 -9.83 -4.53 -6.98
N ILE A 223 -10.64 -3.90 -7.81
CA ILE A 223 -11.24 -4.46 -9.02
C ILE A 223 -10.92 -3.58 -10.23
N PHE A 224 -10.83 -4.21 -11.40
CA PHE A 224 -10.29 -3.66 -12.63
C PHE A 224 -11.34 -3.69 -13.74
N SER A 225 -11.33 -2.68 -14.61
CA SER A 225 -12.17 -2.61 -15.80
C SER A 225 -11.41 -1.98 -16.95
N ALA A 226 -11.50 -2.56 -18.15
CA ALA A 226 -10.92 -1.98 -19.35
C ALA A 226 -11.79 -0.80 -19.80
N GLU A 227 -11.18 0.35 -20.05
CA GLU A 227 -11.91 1.54 -20.50
C GLU A 227 -11.75 1.74 -22.01
N ARG A 228 -10.51 1.91 -22.47
CA ARG A 228 -10.18 2.13 -23.88
C ARG A 228 -8.75 1.73 -24.20
N TRP A 229 -8.43 1.64 -25.49
CA TRP A 229 -7.04 1.59 -25.95
C TRP A 229 -6.33 2.92 -25.67
N LEU A 230 -5.00 2.86 -25.53
CA LEU A 230 -4.18 4.07 -25.42
C LEU A 230 -4.22 4.87 -26.72
N GLU A 231 -4.22 6.19 -26.56
CA GLU A 231 -4.05 7.15 -27.64
C GLU A 231 -2.56 7.20 -28.05
N PRO A 232 -2.23 7.68 -29.27
CA PRO A 232 -0.85 7.68 -29.77
C PRO A 232 0.15 8.43 -28.87
N ASN A 233 -0.24 9.60 -28.36
CA ASN A 233 0.53 10.39 -27.39
C ASN A 233 0.75 9.64 -26.07
N GLU A 234 -0.27 8.96 -25.55
CA GLU A 234 -0.15 8.19 -24.31
C GLU A 234 0.79 6.99 -24.50
N LEU A 235 0.70 6.34 -25.67
CA LEU A 235 1.53 5.21 -26.01
C LEU A 235 3.02 5.59 -26.12
N GLU A 236 3.34 6.79 -26.59
CA GLU A 236 4.72 7.29 -26.63
C GLU A 236 5.32 7.42 -25.22
N VAL A 237 4.57 7.98 -24.28
CA VAL A 237 4.99 8.06 -22.87
C VAL A 237 5.18 6.65 -22.30
N VAL A 238 4.22 5.75 -22.51
CA VAL A 238 4.29 4.37 -22.01
C VAL A 238 5.50 3.63 -22.57
N LYS A 239 5.82 3.81 -23.86
CA LYS A 239 7.02 3.23 -24.48
C LYS A 239 8.31 3.77 -23.84
N ALA A 240 8.44 5.09 -23.70
CA ALA A 240 9.60 5.70 -23.09
C ALA A 240 9.85 5.18 -21.66
N ARG A 241 8.78 5.03 -20.86
CA ARG A 241 8.86 4.47 -19.49
C ARG A 241 9.14 2.96 -19.44
N MET A 242 8.87 2.21 -20.50
CA MET A 242 9.26 0.80 -20.57
C MET A 242 10.72 0.65 -20.98
N GLU A 243 11.22 1.55 -21.83
CA GLU A 243 12.60 1.52 -22.35
C GLU A 243 13.62 2.06 -21.34
N ASP A 244 13.22 2.97 -20.44
CA ASP A 244 14.10 3.53 -19.40
C ASP A 244 14.47 2.54 -18.27
N GLY A 245 13.89 1.34 -18.26
CA GLY A 245 14.13 0.30 -17.24
C GLY A 245 13.46 0.54 -15.89
N SER A 246 12.72 1.64 -15.71
CA SER A 246 11.99 1.95 -14.48
C SER A 246 10.93 0.89 -14.16
N VAL A 247 10.19 0.40 -15.16
CA VAL A 247 9.16 -0.63 -14.95
C VAL A 247 9.76 -1.96 -14.50
N ALA A 248 10.88 -2.37 -15.10
CA ALA A 248 11.54 -3.63 -14.77
C ALA A 248 12.14 -3.58 -13.35
N SER A 249 12.88 -2.51 -13.02
CA SER A 249 13.47 -2.33 -11.69
C SER A 249 12.46 -2.30 -10.55
N LEU A 250 11.22 -1.84 -10.81
CA LEU A 250 10.14 -1.90 -9.82
C LEU A 250 9.60 -3.32 -9.56
N LEU A 251 9.72 -4.23 -10.53
CA LEU A 251 9.28 -5.63 -10.39
C LEU A 251 10.40 -6.57 -9.98
N GLU A 252 11.65 -6.20 -10.26
CA GLU A 252 12.81 -6.99 -9.89
C GLU A 252 12.88 -7.17 -8.37
N VAL A 253 13.26 -8.40 -8.01
CA VAL A 253 13.61 -8.77 -6.64
C VAL A 253 14.89 -8.01 -6.32
N ASP A 254 14.91 -7.22 -5.24
CA ASP A 254 16.14 -6.61 -4.71
C ASP A 254 17.15 -7.73 -4.38
N VAL A 255 17.89 -8.19 -5.39
CA VAL A 255 19.05 -9.06 -5.24
C VAL A 255 20.23 -8.12 -5.02
N ALA A 256 20.44 -7.83 -3.74
CA ALA A 256 21.70 -7.35 -3.18
C ALA A 256 22.31 -6.09 -3.79
N THR A 257 21.96 -4.94 -3.21
CA THR A 257 22.98 -3.94 -2.89
C THR A 257 22.58 -3.18 -1.61
N SER A 258 23.46 -3.30 -0.60
CA SER A 258 23.47 -2.66 0.72
C SER A 258 22.98 -3.52 1.90
N THR A 259 23.87 -4.42 2.35
CA THR A 259 24.03 -4.69 3.78
C THR A 259 24.90 -3.55 4.34
N PRO A 260 24.42 -2.83 5.35
CA PRO A 260 25.04 -3.02 6.66
C PRO A 260 24.02 -3.55 7.65
N ALA A 261 24.43 -4.60 8.37
CA ALA A 261 23.77 -5.07 9.56
C ALA A 261 23.51 -3.89 10.51
N LEU A 262 22.27 -3.74 10.96
CA LEU A 262 21.99 -2.97 12.16
C LEU A 262 22.81 -3.58 13.31
N PRO A 263 23.67 -2.83 14.01
CA PRO A 263 24.19 -3.30 15.27
C PRO A 263 22.99 -3.52 16.22
N PRO A 264 22.95 -4.62 16.98
CA PRO A 264 21.88 -4.86 17.94
C PRO A 264 21.79 -3.66 18.88
N ALA A 265 20.55 -3.25 19.13
CA ALA A 265 20.23 -2.20 20.08
C ALA A 265 20.88 -2.50 21.45
N SER A 266 21.58 -1.48 21.94
CA SER A 266 22.07 -1.29 23.31
C SER A 266 23.38 -1.98 23.69
N PRO A 267 24.32 -1.16 24.19
CA PRO A 267 24.67 -1.32 25.59
C PRO A 267 24.12 -0.14 26.41
N ALA A 268 23.62 -0.49 27.59
CA ALA A 268 23.24 0.43 28.64
C ALA A 268 24.38 1.42 28.92
N VAL A 269 24.02 2.70 29.09
CA VAL A 269 24.92 3.70 29.64
C VAL A 269 25.19 3.32 31.09
N GLU A 270 26.44 2.93 31.34
CA GLU A 270 27.02 2.67 32.64
C GLU A 270 27.22 4.02 33.35
N THR A 271 26.30 4.37 34.25
CA THR A 271 26.53 5.42 35.25
C THR A 271 27.57 4.92 36.24
N ALA A 272 28.72 5.58 36.26
CA ALA A 272 29.71 5.44 37.31
C ALA A 272 29.10 5.85 38.67
N VAL A 273 28.95 4.88 39.58
CA VAL A 273 28.86 5.10 41.03
C VAL A 273 29.95 4.26 41.67
N VAL A 274 30.74 4.93 42.50
CA VAL A 274 31.87 4.38 43.25
C VAL A 274 31.39 3.42 44.34
N GLU A 275 31.89 2.19 44.26
CA GLU A 275 32.38 1.29 45.33
C GLU A 275 31.63 1.18 46.67
N GLU A 276 31.01 0.01 46.92
CA GLU A 276 31.31 -0.83 48.09
C GLU A 276 30.85 -2.30 47.85
N ALA A 277 31.67 -3.26 48.26
CA ALA A 277 31.52 -4.72 48.13
C ALA A 277 30.92 -5.37 49.42
N PRO A 278 30.76 -6.70 49.56
CA PRO A 278 30.13 -7.71 48.70
C PRO A 278 29.15 -8.70 49.41
N ALA A 279 28.31 -9.38 48.59
CA ALA A 279 27.81 -10.78 48.68
C ALA A 279 26.83 -11.24 49.80
N PRO A 280 26.18 -12.43 49.67
CA PRO A 280 25.43 -13.07 48.55
C PRO A 280 23.96 -13.37 48.98
N VAL A 281 23.06 -14.00 48.19
CA VAL A 281 22.57 -15.39 48.39
C VAL A 281 21.43 -15.73 47.39
N ALA A 282 21.59 -16.88 46.71
CA ALA A 282 20.64 -17.90 46.21
C ALA A 282 19.43 -17.59 45.29
N ALA A 283 19.40 -18.33 44.16
CA ALA A 283 18.21 -18.83 43.46
C ALA A 283 17.58 -20.02 44.24
N PRO A 284 16.30 -20.45 44.04
CA PRO A 284 15.86 -21.03 42.75
C PRO A 284 14.37 -20.83 42.33
N LYS A 285 14.17 -20.85 41.01
CA LYS A 285 13.21 -21.57 40.11
C LYS A 285 11.90 -22.29 40.63
N PRO A 286 10.97 -22.66 39.71
CA PRO A 286 9.52 -22.41 39.77
C PRO A 286 8.62 -23.67 39.91
N ALA A 287 7.30 -23.47 40.00
CA ALA A 287 6.26 -24.53 39.96
C ALA A 287 5.00 -24.01 39.22
N THR A 288 4.73 -24.47 37.99
CA THR A 288 3.74 -25.51 37.56
C THR A 288 2.29 -25.04 37.33
N LYS A 289 1.89 -25.09 36.04
CA LYS A 289 0.54 -25.39 35.50
C LYS A 289 0.24 -26.90 35.65
N PRO A 290 -0.87 -27.50 35.14
CA PRO A 290 -2.26 -27.05 34.87
C PRO A 290 -3.34 -28.13 35.24
N ALA A 291 -4.64 -27.79 35.15
CA ALA A 291 -5.81 -28.68 34.87
C ALA A 291 -7.09 -27.86 35.15
N THR A 292 -8.25 -27.92 34.49
CA THR A 292 -8.86 -28.83 33.50
C THR A 292 -10.16 -28.16 33.01
N LYS A 293 -10.42 -28.19 31.69
CA LYS A 293 -11.79 -28.23 31.09
C LYS A 293 -12.23 -29.72 31.10
N PRO A 294 -13.46 -30.17 30.71
CA PRO A 294 -14.60 -29.43 30.15
C PRO A 294 -16.02 -29.95 30.56
N ALA A 295 -17.07 -29.19 30.22
CA ALA A 295 -18.35 -29.77 29.82
C ALA A 295 -19.22 -28.76 29.04
N LYS A 296 -19.71 -29.20 27.88
CA LYS A 296 -20.81 -28.66 27.07
C LYS A 296 -21.84 -29.81 27.04
N PRO A 297 -23.16 -29.58 27.15
CA PRO A 297 -24.04 -29.50 25.97
C PRO A 297 -25.22 -28.51 26.26
N ALA A 298 -26.20 -28.15 25.45
CA ALA A 298 -26.73 -28.52 24.14
C ALA A 298 -27.50 -27.28 23.61
N LYS A 299 -27.81 -27.25 22.32
CA LYS A 299 -28.81 -26.33 21.71
C LYS A 299 -30.24 -26.76 22.11
N PRO A 300 -31.22 -25.86 21.98
CA PRO A 300 -32.25 -26.15 20.98
C PRO A 300 -32.61 -24.96 20.08
N VAL A 301 -33.12 -25.37 18.92
CA VAL A 301 -33.71 -24.61 17.81
C VAL A 301 -35.07 -24.05 18.21
N VAL A 302 -35.35 -22.78 17.90
CA VAL A 302 -36.71 -22.29 17.60
C VAL A 302 -36.60 -21.19 16.55
N ALA A 303 -37.33 -21.36 15.44
CA ALA A 303 -37.62 -20.34 14.43
C ALA A 303 -38.90 -19.58 14.81
N PRO A 304 -39.08 -18.35 14.31
CA PRO A 304 -40.42 -17.85 14.01
C PRO A 304 -40.54 -17.30 12.55
N PRO A 305 -41.78 -17.00 12.09
CA PRO A 305 -42.18 -17.06 10.69
C PRO A 305 -42.17 -15.70 9.96
N VAL A 306 -42.84 -15.70 8.81
CA VAL A 306 -42.83 -14.86 7.61
C VAL A 306 -43.64 -13.55 7.73
N VAL A 307 -43.32 -12.59 6.84
CA VAL A 307 -44.03 -11.39 6.32
C VAL A 307 -44.40 -10.22 7.24
N GLU A 308 -43.91 -9.02 6.92
CA GLU A 308 -44.73 -7.96 6.30
C GLU A 308 -43.85 -6.85 5.67
N GLU A 309 -44.27 -6.42 4.48
CA GLU A 309 -43.79 -5.25 3.74
C GLU A 309 -44.33 -3.98 4.41
N GLU A 310 -43.51 -2.95 4.57
CA GLU A 310 -44.03 -1.59 4.53
C GLU A 310 -42.97 -0.65 3.94
N GLN A 311 -43.31 -0.15 2.75
CA GLN A 311 -42.69 0.98 2.09
C GLN A 311 -43.21 2.24 2.80
N GLU A 312 -42.33 3.13 3.23
CA GLU A 312 -42.74 4.48 3.61
C GLU A 312 -41.92 5.47 2.80
N GLU A 313 -42.55 5.96 1.73
CA GLU A 313 -42.20 7.16 1.01
C GLU A 313 -42.37 8.37 1.93
N LEU A 314 -41.34 9.20 2.11
CA LEU A 314 -41.50 10.56 2.61
C LEU A 314 -40.71 11.53 1.72
N SER A 315 -41.44 12.05 0.74
CA SER A 315 -41.19 13.29 0.02
C SER A 315 -41.17 14.48 0.98
N PHE A 316 -40.23 15.42 0.82
CA PHE A 316 -40.48 16.84 1.13
C PHE A 316 -39.66 17.76 0.22
N GLU A 317 -40.34 18.83 -0.17
CA GLU A 317 -40.06 19.82 -1.21
C GLU A 317 -38.88 20.76 -0.97
N LEU A 318 -38.32 21.24 -2.10
CA LEU A 318 -37.46 22.42 -2.24
C LEU A 318 -38.16 23.72 -1.81
N PRO A 319 -37.38 24.70 -1.33
CA PRO A 319 -37.63 26.09 -1.73
C PRO A 319 -36.38 26.79 -2.30
N ALA A 320 -36.63 27.77 -3.17
CA ALA A 320 -35.67 28.45 -4.04
C ALA A 320 -35.03 29.72 -3.44
N ALA A 321 -33.79 29.98 -3.90
CA ALA A 321 -33.12 31.24 -4.26
C ALA A 321 -32.80 32.37 -3.24
N ALA A 322 -31.49 32.56 -2.99
CA ALA A 322 -30.60 33.75 -3.06
C ALA A 322 -30.98 35.09 -2.34
N PRO A 323 -30.01 35.89 -1.79
CA PRO A 323 -28.88 36.50 -2.53
C PRO A 323 -27.52 36.68 -1.78
N ALA A 324 -26.47 37.09 -2.53
CA ALA A 324 -25.10 37.46 -2.11
C ALA A 324 -25.03 38.84 -1.36
N PRO A 325 -23.92 39.26 -0.67
CA PRO A 325 -22.62 39.62 -1.32
C PRO A 325 -21.29 39.50 -0.49
N ALA A 326 -20.16 39.46 -1.23
CA ALA A 326 -18.84 40.14 -1.07
C ALA A 326 -17.81 39.88 0.08
N GLN A 327 -16.60 39.43 -0.34
CA GLN A 327 -15.18 39.87 -0.04
C GLN A 327 -14.66 39.83 1.43
N ALA A 328 -13.41 39.47 1.83
CA ALA A 328 -12.08 39.31 1.21
C ALA A 328 -11.10 38.56 2.18
N ALA A 329 -9.98 38.06 1.61
CA ALA A 329 -8.64 37.72 2.19
C ALA A 329 -8.56 36.66 3.33
N GLU A 330 -7.57 35.77 3.43
CA GLU A 330 -6.15 35.87 3.12
C GLU A 330 -5.53 34.48 2.88
N SER A 331 -4.50 34.48 2.05
CA SER A 331 -3.82 33.40 1.34
C SER A 331 -2.77 32.64 2.16
N THR A 332 -2.65 31.33 1.94
CA THR A 332 -1.40 30.58 2.11
C THR A 332 -1.09 29.86 0.80
N GLU A 333 0.03 30.25 0.19
CA GLU A 333 0.38 29.97 -1.20
C GLU A 333 0.73 28.48 -1.42
N ILE A 334 0.08 27.90 -2.43
CA ILE A 334 0.44 26.63 -3.07
C ILE A 334 1.31 27.00 -4.28
N PRO A 335 2.40 26.27 -4.61
CA PRO A 335 3.21 26.54 -5.78
C PRO A 335 2.36 26.58 -7.06
N LYS A 336 2.55 27.64 -7.85
CA LYS A 336 1.77 27.99 -9.05
C LYS A 336 1.59 26.83 -10.05
N GLU A 337 2.59 25.96 -10.17
CA GLU A 337 2.54 24.80 -11.09
C GLU A 337 1.49 23.74 -10.69
N LEU A 338 1.12 23.64 -9.42
CA LEU A 338 0.06 22.73 -8.96
C LEU A 338 -1.34 23.33 -9.10
N GLN A 339 -1.46 24.66 -9.12
CA GLN A 339 -2.74 25.34 -9.35
C GLN A 339 -3.14 25.34 -10.82
N ASP A 340 -2.16 25.54 -11.71
CA ASP A 340 -2.39 25.50 -13.15
C ASP A 340 -2.78 24.08 -13.62
N LEU A 341 -2.23 23.02 -13.00
CA LEU A 341 -2.60 21.62 -13.31
C LEU A 341 -3.98 21.16 -12.79
N LEU A 342 -4.53 21.84 -11.79
CA LEU A 342 -5.85 21.51 -11.22
C LEU A 342 -6.99 22.29 -11.88
N SER A 343 -6.69 23.36 -12.62
CA SER A 343 -7.68 24.18 -13.33
C SER A 343 -8.00 23.67 -14.74
N GLU A 344 -7.17 22.80 -15.32
CA GLU A 344 -7.44 22.12 -16.60
C GLU A 344 -8.45 20.95 -16.49
N TRP A 345 -9.16 20.82 -15.36
CA TRP A 345 -10.15 19.76 -15.12
C TRP A 345 -11.62 20.25 -15.20
N ASP A 346 -11.84 21.51 -15.53
CA ASP A 346 -13.18 22.15 -15.59
C ASP A 346 -13.65 22.50 -17.01
N ASP A 347 -13.02 21.95 -18.07
CA ASP A 347 -13.53 21.99 -19.46
C ASP A 347 -13.60 20.59 -20.09
#